data_AF-A0A7W6LV93-F1
#
_entry.id   AF-A0A7W6LV93-F1
#
_cell.length_a   1.000
_cell.length_b   1.000
_cell.length_c   1.000
_cell.angle_alpha   90.00
_cell.angle_beta   90.00
_cell.angle_gamma   90.00
#
_symmetry.space_group_name_H-M   'P 1'
#
loop_
_entity.id
_entity.type
_entity.pdbx_description
1 polymer ?
#
loop_
_entity_poly.entity_id
_entity_poly.type
_entity_poly.pdbx_seq_one_letter_code
_entity_poly.pdbx_strand_id
1 'polypeptide(L)'
;MRLVLAFDDIMEFALALLSVPPEELKALGWTFADRKRLLDHFLASGKAAQGVPPERLGATPIELDLPQRDVDRLQYFARRELPKAASNAGAIDRVLSVLDAASHRG
;
A
#
# COMPACT_ATOMS: atom_id res chain seq x y z
N MET A 1 12.62 -5.08 -0.32
CA MET A 1 12.62 -3.71 -0.88
C MET A 1 12.01 -2.83 0.18
N ARG A 2 12.71 -1.75 0.53
CA ARG A 2 12.29 -0.89 1.62
C ARG A 2 11.48 0.28 1.09
N LEU A 3 10.24 0.37 1.51
CA LEU A 3 9.37 1.53 1.28
C LEU A 3 9.23 2.29 2.59
N VAL A 4 9.19 3.62 2.52
CA VAL A 4 8.85 4.45 3.68
C VAL A 4 7.64 5.27 3.31
N LEU A 5 6.56 5.09 4.05
CA LEU A 5 5.28 5.77 3.85
C LEU A 5 4.75 6.31 5.17
N ALA A 6 3.98 7.39 5.12
CA ALA A 6 3.23 7.85 6.27
C ALA A 6 2.16 6.82 6.65
N PHE A 7 1.83 6.70 7.93
CA PHE A 7 0.83 5.74 8.39
C PHE A 7 -0.53 5.92 7.71
N ASP A 8 -0.99 7.17 7.54
CA ASP A 8 -2.26 7.44 6.85
C ASP A 8 -2.24 6.97 5.39
N ASP A 9 -1.11 7.15 4.69
CA ASP A 9 -0.95 6.68 3.31
C ASP A 9 -1.02 5.15 3.24
N ILE A 10 -0.46 4.45 4.24
CA ILE A 10 -0.54 2.98 4.34
C ILE A 10 -1.97 2.52 4.60
N MET A 11 -2.70 3.20 5.50
CA MET A 11 -4.08 2.87 5.82
C MET A 11 -5.02 3.09 4.64
N GLU A 12 -4.88 4.22 3.95
CA GLU A 12 -5.63 4.54 2.74
C GLU A 12 -5.44 3.46 1.67
N PHE A 13 -4.19 3.07 1.45
CA PHE A 13 -3.83 2.08 0.45
C PHE A 13 -4.31 0.66 0.83
N ALA A 14 -4.24 0.31 2.11
CA ALA A 14 -4.77 -0.97 2.62
C ALA A 14 -6.29 -1.04 2.49
N LEU A 15 -7.01 0.04 2.79
CA LEU A 15 -8.47 0.11 2.65
C LEU A 15 -8.88 0.00 1.19
N ALA A 16 -8.22 0.74 0.29
CA ALA A 16 -8.46 0.65 -1.15
C ALA A 16 -8.20 -0.77 -1.69
N LEU A 17 -7.13 -1.43 -1.23
CA LEU A 17 -6.83 -2.81 -1.62
C LEU A 17 -7.87 -3.80 -1.07
N LEU A 18 -8.38 -3.56 0.13
CA LEU A 18 -9.42 -4.40 0.74
C LEU A 18 -10.76 -4.26 0.02
N SER A 19 -11.10 -3.05 -0.46
CA SER A 19 -12.37 -2.76 -1.14
C SER A 19 -12.45 -3.30 -2.57
N VAL A 20 -11.34 -3.77 -3.15
CA VAL A 20 -11.33 -4.30 -4.53
C VAL A 20 -12.28 -5.50 -4.65
N PRO A 21 -13.28 -5.43 -5.55
CA PRO A 21 -14.18 -6.55 -5.81
C PRO A 21 -13.47 -7.78 -6.40
N PRO A 22 -14.02 -8.99 -6.24
CA PRO A 22 -13.42 -10.21 -6.77
C PRO A 22 -13.17 -10.17 -8.29
N GLU A 23 -14.05 -9.56 -9.07
CA GLU A 23 -13.87 -9.40 -10.52
C GLU A 23 -12.67 -8.53 -10.88
N GLU A 24 -12.43 -7.46 -10.13
CA GLU A 24 -11.29 -6.58 -10.34
C GLU A 24 -9.98 -7.25 -9.91
N LEU A 25 -9.98 -8.01 -8.81
CA LEU A 25 -8.84 -8.86 -8.43
C LEU A 25 -8.49 -9.84 -9.54
N LYS A 26 -9.48 -10.50 -10.13
CA LYS A 26 -9.26 -11.40 -11.27
C LYS A 26 -8.70 -10.65 -12.47
N ALA A 27 -9.17 -9.43 -12.74
CA ALA A 27 -8.69 -8.60 -13.83
C ALA A 27 -7.26 -8.04 -13.60
N LEU A 28 -6.79 -8.02 -12.34
CA LEU A 28 -5.38 -7.81 -11.97
C LEU A 28 -4.54 -9.09 -12.09
N GLY A 29 -5.16 -10.24 -12.40
CA GLY A 29 -4.51 -11.55 -12.40
C GLY A 29 -4.21 -12.07 -10.99
N TRP A 30 -4.92 -11.58 -9.98
CA TRP A 30 -4.66 -11.87 -8.57
C TRP A 30 -5.70 -12.81 -7.98
N THR A 31 -5.26 -13.57 -6.99
CA THR A 31 -6.14 -14.36 -6.13
C THR A 31 -6.42 -13.63 -4.82
N PHE A 32 -7.40 -14.12 -4.06
CA PHE A 32 -7.60 -13.68 -2.67
C PHE A 32 -6.34 -13.87 -1.81
N ALA A 33 -5.55 -14.92 -2.07
CA ALA A 33 -4.30 -15.16 -1.36
C ALA A 33 -3.25 -14.08 -1.66
N ASP A 34 -3.21 -13.56 -2.88
CA ASP A 34 -2.34 -12.43 -3.23
C ASP A 34 -2.77 -11.16 -2.50
N ARG A 35 -4.08 -10.85 -2.49
CA ARG A 35 -4.60 -9.71 -1.73
C ARG A 35 -4.28 -9.84 -0.24
N LYS A 36 -4.51 -11.01 0.36
CA LYS A 36 -4.18 -11.27 1.77
C LYS A 36 -2.70 -11.03 2.04
N ARG A 37 -1.81 -11.59 1.22
CA ARG A 37 -0.37 -11.43 1.39
C ARG A 37 0.07 -9.96 1.34
N LEU A 38 -0.51 -9.18 0.41
CA LEU A 38 -0.24 -7.75 0.31
C LEU A 38 -0.76 -6.96 1.53
N LEU A 39 -1.97 -7.30 2.01
CA LEU A 39 -2.51 -6.72 3.25
C LEU A 39 -1.70 -7.10 4.49
N ASP A 40 -1.14 -8.31 4.55
CA ASP A 40 -0.29 -8.74 5.67
C ASP A 40 0.95 -7.83 5.82
N HIS A 41 1.50 -7.30 4.72
CA HIS A 41 2.60 -6.33 4.76
C HIS A 41 2.17 -5.00 5.41
N PHE A 42 0.97 -4.51 5.12
CA PHE A 42 0.44 -3.30 5.76
C PHE A 42 0.03 -3.53 7.21
N LEU A 43 -0.46 -4.71 7.56
CA LEU A 43 -0.76 -5.04 8.96
C LEU A 43 0.51 -5.06 9.83
N ALA A 44 1.67 -5.44 9.27
CA ALA A 44 2.95 -5.34 9.97
C ALA A 44 3.30 -3.89 10.32
N SER A 45 2.89 -2.91 9.50
CA SER A 45 3.07 -1.47 9.76
C SER A 45 2.35 -1.04 11.05
N GLY A 46 1.17 -1.60 11.32
CA GLY A 46 0.40 -1.33 12.53
C GLY A 46 1.15 -1.69 13.81
N LYS A 47 2.04 -2.70 13.78
CA LYS A 47 2.92 -3.02 14.90
C LYS A 47 3.98 -1.94 15.12
N ALA A 48 4.57 -1.44 14.05
CA ALA A 48 5.57 -0.36 14.12
C ALA A 48 4.97 0.96 14.62
N ALA A 49 3.67 1.17 14.39
CA ALA A 49 2.93 2.31 14.90
C ALA A 49 2.42 2.16 16.35
N GLN A 50 2.60 1.00 16.99
CA GLN A 50 2.14 0.79 18.37
C GLN A 50 2.87 1.73 19.34
N GLY A 51 2.11 2.42 20.18
CA GLY A 51 2.64 3.39 21.15
C GLY A 51 2.93 4.78 20.58
N VAL A 52 2.68 5.01 19.28
CA VAL A 52 2.73 6.35 18.70
C VAL A 52 1.50 7.14 19.18
N PRO A 53 1.69 8.35 19.72
CA PRO A 53 0.57 9.21 20.10
C PRO A 53 -0.36 9.51 18.92
N PRO A 54 -1.69 9.49 19.09
CA PRO A 54 -2.66 9.67 18.00
C PRO A 54 -2.42 10.93 17.17
N GLU A 55 -2.02 12.03 17.79
CA GLU A 55 -1.75 13.32 17.15
C GLU A 55 -0.54 13.32 16.22
N ARG A 56 0.35 12.32 16.33
CA ARG A 56 1.53 12.15 15.45
C ARG A 56 1.39 10.96 14.50
N LEU A 57 0.42 10.08 14.76
CA LEU A 57 0.31 8.80 14.10
C LEU A 57 0.24 8.94 12.58
N GLY A 58 -0.66 9.78 12.07
CA GLY A 58 -0.93 9.86 10.63
C GLY A 58 0.30 10.19 9.79
N ALA A 59 1.14 11.12 10.25
CA ALA A 59 2.37 11.52 9.57
C ALA A 59 3.61 10.68 9.92
N THR A 60 3.46 9.69 10.81
CA THR A 60 4.61 8.89 11.25
C THR A 60 5.13 8.04 10.09
N PRO A 61 6.42 8.16 9.73
CA PRO A 61 7.01 7.34 8.68
C PRO A 61 7.17 5.90 9.18
N ILE A 62 6.62 4.95 8.43
CA ILE A 62 6.74 3.53 8.69
C ILE A 62 7.51 2.88 7.54
N GLU A 63 8.54 2.11 7.90
CA GLU A 63 9.29 1.29 6.95
C GLU A 63 8.55 -0.03 6.69
N LEU A 64 8.35 -0.35 5.43
CA LEU A 64 7.81 -1.63 4.96
C LEU A 64 8.89 -2.36 4.18
N ASP A 65 9.12 -3.63 4.49
CA ASP A 65 9.99 -4.50 3.69
C ASP A 65 9.14 -5.48 2.88
N LEU A 66 9.15 -5.29 1.56
CA LEU A 66 8.38 -6.11 0.63
C LEU A 66 9.28 -6.79 -0.41
N PRO A 67 8.97 -8.02 -0.85
CA PRO A 67 9.59 -8.60 -2.03
C PRO A 67 9.34 -7.73 -3.28
N GLN A 68 10.30 -7.66 -4.21
CA GLN A 68 10.17 -6.87 -5.45
C GLN A 68 8.88 -7.19 -6.22
N ARG A 69 8.55 -8.49 -6.35
CA ARG A 69 7.29 -8.93 -6.98
C ARG A 69 6.05 -8.26 -6.39
N ASP A 70 6.04 -8.09 -5.07
CA ASP A 70 4.90 -7.50 -4.38
C ASP A 70 4.92 -5.96 -4.55
N VAL A 71 6.09 -5.31 -4.63
CA VAL A 71 6.22 -3.89 -5.03
C VAL A 71 5.65 -3.64 -6.42
N ASP A 72 6.03 -4.43 -7.43
CA ASP A 72 5.55 -4.25 -8.81
C ASP A 72 4.03 -4.45 -8.91
N ARG A 73 3.50 -5.41 -8.13
CA ARG A 73 2.06 -5.63 -8.02
C ARG A 73 1.35 -4.43 -7.40
N LEU A 74 1.88 -3.89 -6.30
CA LEU A 74 1.31 -2.69 -5.68
C LEU A 74 1.39 -1.49 -6.61
N GLN A 75 2.46 -1.33 -7.38
CA GLN A 75 2.59 -0.27 -8.38
C GLN A 75 1.52 -0.40 -9.48
N TYR A 76 1.30 -1.60 -10.00
CA TYR A 76 0.27 -1.85 -11.00
C TYR A 76 -1.15 -1.56 -10.46
N PHE A 77 -1.43 -2.02 -9.24
CA PHE A 77 -2.68 -1.70 -8.55
C PHE A 77 -2.85 -0.20 -8.28
N ALA A 78 -1.79 0.46 -7.81
CA ALA A 78 -1.79 1.89 -7.49
C ALA A 78 -2.17 2.74 -8.71
N ARG A 79 -1.69 2.38 -9.90
CA ARG A 79 -2.00 3.12 -11.14
C ARG A 79 -3.42 2.87 -11.65
N ARG A 80 -3.95 1.68 -11.42
CA ARG A 80 -5.18 1.21 -12.08
C ARG A 80 -6.43 1.33 -11.22
N GLU A 81 -6.32 1.01 -9.94
CA GLU A 81 -7.48 0.86 -9.05
C GLU A 81 -7.50 1.92 -7.95
N LEU A 82 -6.35 2.41 -7.49
CA LEU A 82 -6.29 3.42 -6.42
C LEU A 82 -7.05 4.72 -6.75
N PRO A 83 -7.01 5.27 -7.98
CA PRO A 83 -7.79 6.46 -8.33
C PRO A 83 -9.31 6.29 -8.22
N LYS A 84 -9.80 5.04 -8.21
CA LYS A 84 -11.23 4.73 -8.07
C LYS A 84 -11.66 4.55 -6.62
N ALA A 85 -10.73 4.14 -5.75
CA ALA A 85 -11.02 3.63 -4.41
C ALA A 85 -10.50 4.53 -3.29
N ALA A 86 -9.44 5.30 -3.54
CA ALA A 86 -8.89 6.22 -2.54
C ALA A 86 -9.74 7.50 -2.43
N SER A 87 -9.94 7.92 -1.20
CA SER A 87 -10.55 9.17 -0.77
C SER A 87 -9.58 10.36 -0.75
N ASN A 88 -8.26 10.12 -0.75
CA ASN A 88 -7.23 11.16 -0.70
C ASN A 88 -6.29 11.14 -1.92
N ALA A 89 -6.50 12.06 -2.87
CA ALA A 89 -5.65 12.19 -4.06
C ALA A 89 -4.16 12.47 -3.75
N GLY A 90 -3.87 13.22 -2.69
CA GLY A 90 -2.48 13.49 -2.29
C GLY A 90 -1.76 12.26 -1.74
N ALA A 91 -2.49 11.31 -1.14
CA ALA A 91 -1.94 10.02 -0.72
C ALA A 91 -1.58 9.15 -1.93
N ILE A 92 -2.40 9.19 -2.99
CA ILE A 92 -2.13 8.47 -4.26
C ILE A 92 -0.78 8.88 -4.85
N ASP A 93 -0.55 10.19 -4.99
CA ASP A 93 0.68 10.72 -5.59
C ASP A 93 1.93 10.34 -4.78
N ARG A 94 1.86 10.44 -3.44
CA ARG A 94 2.96 10.05 -2.55
C ARG A 94 3.27 8.56 -2.64
N VAL A 95 2.25 7.71 -2.60
CA VAL A 95 2.42 6.26 -2.68
C VAL A 95 2.98 5.85 -4.04
N LEU A 96 2.46 6.41 -5.14
CA LEU A 96 2.99 6.16 -6.48
C LEU A 96 4.46 6.57 -6.60
N SER A 97 4.83 7.75 -6.10
CA SER A 97 6.22 8.22 -6.13
C SER A 97 7.16 7.27 -5.37
N VAL A 98 6.74 6.73 -4.22
CA VAL A 98 7.55 5.81 -3.42
C VAL A 98 7.67 4.44 -4.11
N LEU A 99 6.58 3.92 -4.69
CA LEU A 99 6.59 2.66 -5.44
C LEU A 99 7.42 2.76 -6.72
N ASP A 100 7.32 3.87 -7.44
CA ASP A 100 8.13 4.14 -8.63
C ASP A 100 9.62 4.17 -8.25
N ALA A 101 10.00 4.89 -7.20
CA ALA A 101 11.39 4.96 -6.75
C ALA A 101 11.96 3.59 -6.33
N ALA A 102 11.12 2.68 -5.82
CA ALA A 102 11.52 1.34 -5.41
C ALA A 102 11.59 0.35 -6.57
N SER A 103 10.70 0.45 -7.57
CA SER A 103 10.68 -0.46 -8.73
C SER A 103 11.86 -0.23 -9.70
N HIS A 104 12.37 1.00 -9.80
CA HIS A 104 13.53 1.34 -10.65
C HIS A 104 14.91 0.99 -10.04
N ARG A 105 14.95 0.35 -8.86
CA ARG A 105 16.20 -0.04 -8.18
C ARG A 105 16.48 -1.55 -8.22
N GLY A 106 15.66 -2.31 -8.95
CA GLY A 106 15.78 -3.76 -9.12
C GLY A 106 16.47 -4.18 -10.41
#